data_AF-B9WEY1-F1
#
_entry.id   AF-B9WEY1-F1
#
_cell.length_a   1.000
_cell.length_b   1.000
_cell.length_c   1.000
_cell.angle_alpha   90.00
_cell.angle_beta   90.00
_cell.angle_gamma   90.00
#
_symmetry.space_group_name_H-M   'P 1'
#
loop_
_entity.id
_entity.type
_entity.pdbx_description
1 polymer ?
#
loop_
_entity_poly.entity_id
_entity_poly.type
_entity_poly.pdbx_seq_one_letter_code
_entity_poly.pdbx_strand_id
1 'polypeptide(L)'
;MSSVPAWKRAGLSVKAQQQQEDDDSLTTKRIENADLTVKEIKKISNKRKLQDDTKHKSKKPPKRIKLPKSERPPPPVKDQLTYLKQFVDDKENWKFNKSKQNWILKNIKNIPEDYEGALVSYLGTLQGGSRDRIIPELKEVISKWNTQYEEAERKIEEQLTKKIENETGKDTENDKNEKKKEEKEEKEEAKDAVDLEYALRCKAILSKLIEEDIEVKGQ
;
A
#
# COMPACT_ATOMS: atom_id res chain seq x y z
N MET A 1 -55.21 7.78 34.63
CA MET A 1 -54.23 8.86 34.37
C MET A 1 -53.60 8.61 33.00
N SER A 2 -53.91 9.41 31.98
CA SER A 2 -53.41 9.22 30.61
C SER A 2 -51.91 9.53 30.52
N SER A 3 -51.10 8.55 30.12
CA SER A 3 -49.66 8.69 29.98
C SER A 3 -49.33 9.66 28.85
N VAL A 4 -48.78 10.83 29.19
CA VAL A 4 -48.35 11.82 28.22
C VAL A 4 -47.13 11.25 27.47
N PRO A 5 -47.24 11.04 26.14
CA PRO A 5 -46.15 10.45 25.39
C PRO A 5 -44.89 11.33 25.40
N ALA A 6 -43.72 10.69 25.37
CA ALA A 6 -42.42 11.35 25.55
C ALA A 6 -42.17 12.53 24.57
N TRP A 7 -42.70 12.44 23.36
CA TRP A 7 -42.60 13.47 22.31
C TRP A 7 -43.35 14.75 22.68
N LYS A 8 -44.49 14.63 23.38
CA LYS A 8 -45.25 15.77 23.90
C LYS A 8 -44.57 16.41 25.11
N ARG A 9 -43.84 15.64 25.92
CA ARG A 9 -42.99 16.16 27.02
C ARG A 9 -41.73 16.87 26.51
N ALA A 10 -41.21 16.44 25.36
CA ALA A 10 -40.04 17.03 24.71
C ALA A 10 -40.34 18.29 23.88
N GLY A 11 -41.58 18.81 23.91
CA GLY A 11 -41.95 20.05 23.22
C GLY A 11 -42.08 19.90 21.69
N LEU A 12 -42.08 18.68 21.15
CA LEU A 12 -42.37 18.48 19.73
C LEU A 12 -43.89 18.52 19.49
N SER A 13 -44.35 19.57 18.83
CA SER A 13 -45.72 19.72 18.36
C SER A 13 -45.90 18.99 17.02
N VAL A 14 -46.80 18.01 16.97
CA VAL A 14 -47.26 17.46 15.69
C VAL A 14 -48.37 18.37 15.17
N LYS A 15 -48.08 19.03 14.05
CA LYS A 15 -49.08 19.84 13.33
C LYS A 15 -50.12 18.85 12.77
N ALA A 16 -51.28 18.80 13.39
CA ALA A 16 -52.43 18.09 12.85
C ALA A 16 -52.86 18.83 11.59
N GLN A 17 -52.42 18.33 10.44
CA GLN A 17 -52.83 18.85 9.15
C GLN A 17 -54.11 18.09 8.78
N GLN A 18 -55.18 18.89 8.66
CA GLN A 18 -56.54 18.48 8.40
C GLN A 18 -56.63 17.76 7.04
N GLN A 19 -57.46 16.72 7.04
CA GLN A 19 -57.70 15.77 5.95
C GLN A 19 -58.08 16.47 4.64
N GLN A 20 -57.41 16.08 3.56
CA GLN A 20 -58.03 15.99 2.25
C GLN A 20 -57.77 14.55 1.78
N GLU A 21 -58.86 13.86 1.50
CA GLU A 21 -58.94 12.44 1.20
C GLU A 21 -58.16 12.12 -0.08
N ASP A 22 -57.09 11.35 0.08
CA ASP A 22 -56.64 10.38 -0.91
C ASP A 22 -56.16 9.16 -0.10
N ASP A 23 -56.86 8.05 -0.31
CA ASP A 23 -56.72 6.76 0.34
C ASP A 23 -55.39 6.09 -0.04
N ASP A 24 -54.29 6.60 0.49
CA ASP A 24 -53.00 5.94 0.46
C ASP A 24 -52.42 5.92 1.87
N SER A 25 -53.04 5.07 2.68
CA SER A 25 -52.48 4.53 3.91
C SER A 25 -51.01 4.17 3.65
N LEU A 26 -50.10 5.03 4.11
CA LEU A 26 -48.67 4.77 4.25
C LEU A 26 -48.47 3.67 5.30
N THR A 27 -48.95 2.48 4.95
CA THR A 27 -48.47 1.22 5.47
C THR A 27 -46.99 1.22 5.18
N THR A 28 -46.19 1.13 6.23
CA THR A 28 -44.74 0.98 6.21
C THR A 28 -44.35 -0.31 5.48
N LYS A 29 -44.52 -0.36 4.15
CA LYS A 29 -44.03 -1.42 3.30
C LYS A 29 -42.57 -1.10 3.00
N ARG A 30 -41.69 -2.03 3.36
CA ARG A 30 -40.26 -1.98 3.03
C ARG A 30 -40.14 -1.91 1.50
N ILE A 31 -39.42 -0.92 0.98
CA ILE A 31 -39.30 -0.59 -0.45
C ILE A 31 -38.87 -1.82 -1.29
N GLU A 32 -38.20 -2.78 -0.66
CA GLU A 32 -37.72 -4.03 -1.26
C GLU A 32 -38.85 -4.99 -1.70
N ASN A 33 -40.06 -4.89 -1.13
CA ASN A 33 -41.17 -5.82 -1.36
C ASN A 33 -42.40 -5.17 -2.04
N ALA A 34 -42.24 -3.97 -2.62
CA ALA A 34 -43.33 -3.28 -3.29
C ALA A 34 -43.02 -3.19 -4.79
N ASP A 35 -43.95 -3.64 -5.63
CA ASP A 35 -43.89 -3.53 -7.09
C ASP A 35 -44.11 -2.07 -7.52
N LEU A 36 -43.10 -1.23 -7.26
CA LEU A 36 -43.11 0.20 -7.56
C LEU A 36 -42.57 0.45 -8.96
N THR A 37 -43.22 1.34 -9.71
CA THR A 37 -42.72 1.74 -11.02
C THR A 37 -41.45 2.59 -10.90
N VAL A 38 -40.61 2.59 -11.92
CA VAL A 38 -39.35 3.38 -11.96
C VAL A 38 -39.58 4.88 -11.69
N LYS A 39 -40.75 5.40 -12.07
CA LYS A 39 -41.12 6.81 -11.85
C LYS A 39 -41.41 7.09 -10.36
N GLU A 40 -42.02 6.15 -9.64
CA GLU A 40 -42.31 6.28 -8.20
C GLU A 40 -41.04 6.15 -7.37
N ILE A 41 -40.16 5.20 -7.72
CA ILE A 41 -38.85 5.03 -7.06
C ILE A 41 -38.02 6.33 -7.16
N LYS A 42 -38.01 6.99 -8.33
CA LYS A 42 -37.32 8.28 -8.53
C LYS A 42 -37.92 9.42 -7.71
N LYS A 43 -39.25 9.46 -7.55
CA LYS A 43 -39.91 10.47 -6.71
C LYS A 43 -39.57 10.28 -5.22
N ILE A 44 -39.56 9.03 -4.75
CA ILE A 44 -39.23 8.69 -3.36
C ILE A 44 -37.76 8.97 -3.03
N SER A 45 -36.83 8.70 -3.96
CA SER A 45 -35.40 9.00 -3.75
C SER A 45 -35.11 10.51 -3.77
N ASN A 46 -35.74 11.28 -4.66
CA ASN A 46 -35.59 12.73 -4.69
C ASN A 46 -36.19 13.40 -3.44
N LYS A 47 -37.36 12.95 -2.96
CA LYS A 47 -37.93 13.47 -1.70
C LYS A 47 -37.01 13.21 -0.49
N ARG A 48 -36.32 12.07 -0.45
CA ARG A 48 -35.33 11.78 0.61
C ARG A 48 -34.11 12.70 0.56
N LYS A 49 -33.62 13.06 -0.63
CA LYS A 49 -32.52 14.03 -0.77
C LYS A 49 -32.91 15.43 -0.29
N LEU A 50 -34.11 15.90 -0.65
CA LEU A 50 -34.61 17.22 -0.24
C LEU A 50 -34.91 17.35 1.26
N GLN A 51 -35.21 16.24 1.96
CA GLN A 51 -35.40 16.26 3.41
C GLN A 51 -34.09 16.23 4.23
N ASP A 52 -32.96 15.86 3.62
CA ASP A 52 -31.65 15.89 4.30
C ASP A 52 -31.02 17.30 4.28
N ASP A 53 -31.32 18.10 3.25
CA ASP A 53 -30.81 19.48 3.11
C ASP A 53 -31.50 20.50 4.03
N THR A 54 -32.67 20.19 4.61
CA THR A 54 -33.44 21.14 5.44
C THR A 54 -33.17 21.04 6.94
N LYS A 55 -32.32 20.11 7.38
CA LYS A 55 -31.79 20.11 8.76
C LYS A 55 -30.44 20.82 8.79
N HIS A 56 -30.47 22.14 8.93
CA HIS A 56 -29.37 22.91 9.51
C HIS A 56 -29.13 22.47 10.97
N LYS A 57 -28.56 21.28 11.15
CA LYS A 57 -27.84 20.95 12.39
C LYS A 57 -26.64 21.88 12.41
N SER A 58 -26.64 22.85 13.31
CA SER A 58 -25.46 23.63 13.67
C SER A 58 -24.36 22.65 14.09
N LYS A 59 -23.49 22.28 13.14
CA LYS A 59 -22.35 21.41 13.41
C LYS A 59 -21.51 22.15 14.43
N LYS A 60 -21.26 21.52 15.59
CA LYS A 60 -20.34 22.06 16.60
C LYS A 60 -19.05 22.48 15.87
N PRO A 61 -18.52 23.70 16.12
CA PRO A 61 -17.34 24.16 15.41
C PRO A 61 -16.23 23.12 15.57
N PRO A 62 -15.52 22.77 14.48
CA PRO A 62 -14.47 21.76 14.56
C PRO A 62 -13.43 22.22 15.59
N LYS A 63 -13.03 21.31 16.50
CA LYS A 63 -12.03 21.55 17.55
C LYS A 63 -10.68 22.08 17.04
N ARG A 64 -10.43 22.04 15.73
CA ARG A 64 -9.22 22.55 15.06
C ARG A 64 -9.57 23.14 13.70
N ILE A 65 -9.21 24.41 13.47
CA ILE A 65 -9.30 25.07 12.17
C ILE A 65 -8.28 24.38 11.25
N LYS A 66 -8.80 23.71 10.23
CA LYS A 66 -7.98 23.00 9.24
C LYS A 66 -7.57 24.02 8.17
N LEU A 67 -6.30 24.43 8.15
CA LEU A 67 -5.73 25.21 7.03
C LEU A 67 -6.08 24.53 5.69
N PRO A 68 -6.33 25.28 4.60
CA PRO A 68 -6.61 24.68 3.30
C PRO A 68 -5.47 23.74 2.89
N LYS A 69 -5.79 22.66 2.15
CA LYS A 69 -4.83 21.61 1.78
C LYS A 69 -3.60 22.18 1.03
N SER A 70 -3.77 23.33 0.37
CA SER A 70 -2.72 24.06 -0.37
C SER A 70 -1.68 24.74 0.52
N GLU A 71 -2.04 25.14 1.74
CA GLU A 71 -1.14 25.92 2.64
C GLU A 71 -0.47 25.03 3.68
N ARG A 72 -0.79 23.74 3.72
CA ARG A 72 -0.13 22.82 4.65
C ARG A 72 1.20 22.39 4.06
N PRO A 73 2.33 22.62 4.76
CA PRO A 73 3.59 22.04 4.32
C PRO A 73 3.42 20.51 4.24
N PRO A 74 4.00 19.86 3.21
CA PRO A 74 4.03 18.42 3.18
C PRO A 74 4.73 17.92 4.45
N PRO A 75 4.24 16.84 5.07
CA PRO A 75 4.94 16.27 6.21
C PRO A 75 6.39 15.93 5.80
N PRO A 76 7.37 16.22 6.67
CA PRO A 76 8.78 16.03 6.35
C PRO A 76 9.14 14.55 6.11
N VAL A 77 8.36 13.63 6.68
CA VAL A 77 8.53 12.18 6.55
C VAL A 77 7.25 11.59 5.97
N LYS A 78 7.40 10.64 5.04
CA LYS A 78 6.29 9.90 4.45
C LYS A 78 5.49 9.17 5.54
N ASP A 79 4.16 9.30 5.53
CA ASP A 79 3.26 8.69 6.52
C ASP A 79 3.39 7.16 6.68
N GLN A 80 3.92 6.49 5.65
CA GLN A 80 4.19 5.04 5.63
C GLN A 80 5.43 4.67 6.42
N LEU A 81 6.47 5.51 6.38
CA LEU A 81 7.69 5.33 7.16
C LEU A 81 7.40 5.58 8.65
N THR A 82 6.60 6.61 8.96
CA THR A 82 6.11 6.85 10.32
C THR A 82 5.27 5.68 10.84
N TYR A 83 4.52 5.01 9.97
CA TYR A 83 3.72 3.84 10.33
C TYR A 83 4.58 2.62 10.70
N LEU A 84 5.73 2.43 10.04
CA LEU A 84 6.71 1.40 10.42
C LEU A 84 7.34 1.72 11.77
N LYS A 85 7.77 2.98 12.01
CA LYS A 85 8.31 3.38 13.32
C LYS A 85 7.28 3.19 14.43
N GLN A 86 6.05 3.66 14.23
CA GLN A 86 4.98 3.51 15.21
C GLN A 86 4.69 2.03 15.54
N PHE A 87 4.86 1.11 14.59
CA PHE A 87 4.68 -0.32 14.86
C PHE A 87 5.68 -0.86 15.89
N VAL A 88 6.92 -0.35 15.88
CA VAL A 88 7.98 -0.75 16.82
C VAL A 88 7.89 0.04 18.12
N ASP A 89 7.72 1.36 18.03
CA ASP A 89 7.78 2.27 19.18
C ASP A 89 6.50 2.23 20.02
N ASP A 90 5.33 2.09 19.39
CA ASP A 90 4.02 2.21 20.02
C ASP A 90 3.02 1.19 19.43
N LYS A 91 3.32 -0.09 19.67
CA LYS A 91 2.50 -1.20 19.19
C LYS A 91 1.08 -1.20 19.78
N GLU A 92 0.88 -0.62 20.96
CA GLU A 92 -0.42 -0.57 21.65
C GLU A 92 -1.41 0.37 20.96
N ASN A 93 -0.96 1.57 20.55
CA ASN A 93 -1.81 2.51 19.82
C ASN A 93 -1.76 2.33 18.31
N TRP A 94 -0.90 1.43 17.81
CA TRP A 94 -0.78 1.15 16.40
C TRP A 94 -2.07 0.53 15.85
N LYS A 95 -2.58 1.11 14.76
CA LYS A 95 -3.78 0.63 14.07
C LYS A 95 -3.44 0.22 12.66
N PHE A 96 -3.79 -1.02 12.33
CA PHE A 96 -3.59 -1.57 11.00
C PHE A 96 -4.20 -0.65 9.92
N ASN A 97 -3.39 -0.28 8.94
CA ASN A 97 -3.81 0.50 7.79
C ASN A 97 -3.42 -0.21 6.49
N LYS A 98 -4.43 -0.76 5.79
CA LYS A 98 -4.23 -1.53 4.56
C LYS A 98 -3.58 -0.72 3.44
N SER A 99 -3.91 0.56 3.33
CA SER A 99 -3.33 1.44 2.30
C SER A 99 -1.83 1.61 2.50
N LYS A 100 -1.41 1.81 3.77
CA LYS A 100 0.02 1.91 4.12
C LYS A 100 0.74 0.57 3.92
N GLN A 101 0.13 -0.54 4.31
CA GLN A 101 0.68 -1.88 4.05
C GLN A 101 0.88 -2.11 2.55
N ASN A 102 -0.13 -1.87 1.72
CA ASN A 102 -0.02 -2.07 0.28
C ASN A 102 1.07 -1.18 -0.35
N TRP A 103 1.26 0.03 0.18
CA TRP A 103 2.36 0.90 -0.23
C TRP A 103 3.72 0.32 0.17
N ILE A 104 3.87 -0.15 1.41
CA ILE A 104 5.11 -0.77 1.91
C ILE A 104 5.49 -1.98 1.05
N LEU A 105 4.54 -2.89 0.80
CA LEU A 105 4.78 -4.10 0.00
C LEU A 105 5.24 -3.77 -1.44
N LYS A 106 4.75 -2.66 -2.02
CA LYS A 106 5.16 -2.22 -3.35
C LYS A 106 6.52 -1.50 -3.39
N ASN A 107 7.01 -1.00 -2.26
CA ASN A 107 8.17 -0.12 -2.18
C ASN A 107 9.29 -0.71 -1.30
N ILE A 108 9.35 -2.03 -1.10
CA ILE A 108 10.36 -2.68 -0.24
C ILE A 108 11.78 -2.29 -0.64
N LYS A 109 12.06 -2.15 -1.94
CA LYS A 109 13.36 -1.69 -2.47
C LYS A 109 13.69 -0.24 -2.12
N ASN A 110 12.70 0.65 -2.05
CA ASN A 110 12.90 2.11 -1.94
C ASN A 110 12.77 2.66 -0.51
N ILE A 111 12.68 1.79 0.49
CA ILE A 111 12.63 2.19 1.90
C ILE A 111 14.05 2.52 2.38
N PRO A 112 14.27 3.64 3.09
CA PRO A 112 15.59 3.98 3.63
C PRO A 112 16.05 2.99 4.70
N GLU A 113 17.36 2.80 4.81
CA GLU A 113 18.03 1.88 5.74
C GLU A 113 17.66 2.14 7.22
N ASP A 114 17.46 3.40 7.61
CA ASP A 114 17.00 3.79 8.96
C ASP A 114 15.71 3.08 9.42
N TYR A 115 14.89 2.61 8.48
CA TYR A 115 13.60 1.97 8.73
C TYR A 115 13.65 0.46 8.51
N GLU A 116 14.81 -0.10 8.15
CA GLU A 116 14.96 -1.50 7.78
C GLU A 116 14.62 -2.46 8.93
N GLY A 117 15.10 -2.17 10.15
CA GLY A 117 14.76 -2.96 11.33
C GLY A 117 13.25 -3.00 11.62
N ALA A 118 12.57 -1.86 11.43
CA ALA A 118 11.13 -1.76 11.59
C ALA A 118 10.37 -2.47 10.46
N LEU A 119 10.89 -2.41 9.23
CA LEU A 119 10.36 -3.11 8.07
C LEU A 119 10.40 -4.63 8.24
N VAL A 120 11.57 -5.17 8.61
CA VAL A 120 11.77 -6.61 8.85
C VAL A 120 10.85 -7.10 9.97
N SER A 121 10.78 -6.35 11.07
CA SER A 121 9.89 -6.67 12.20
C SER A 121 8.40 -6.65 11.79
N TYR A 122 7.99 -5.67 10.99
CA TYR A 122 6.61 -5.56 10.51
C TYR A 122 6.26 -6.68 9.53
N LEU A 123 7.10 -6.93 8.53
CA LEU A 123 6.88 -7.98 7.52
C LEU A 123 6.91 -9.38 8.13
N GLY A 124 7.70 -9.60 9.18
CA GLY A 124 7.68 -10.87 9.93
C GLY A 124 6.31 -11.19 10.54
N THR A 125 5.48 -10.19 10.84
CA THR A 125 4.11 -10.41 11.34
C THR A 125 3.06 -10.64 10.26
N LEU A 126 3.45 -10.65 8.98
CA LEU A 126 2.52 -10.80 7.87
C LEU A 126 1.97 -12.23 7.81
N GLN A 127 0.65 -12.35 7.73
CA GLN A 127 -0.06 -13.63 7.65
C GLN A 127 -1.01 -13.68 6.43
N GLY A 128 -1.35 -14.90 6.00
CA GLY A 128 -2.28 -15.19 4.90
C GLY A 128 -1.75 -14.80 3.52
N GLY A 129 -2.65 -14.56 2.57
CA GLY A 129 -2.29 -14.42 1.15
C GLY A 129 -1.34 -13.26 0.79
N SER A 130 -1.12 -12.28 1.68
CA SER A 130 -0.05 -11.29 1.48
C SER A 130 1.35 -11.87 1.73
N ARG A 131 1.49 -12.79 2.68
CA ARG A 131 2.72 -13.55 2.94
C ARG A 131 2.99 -14.52 1.79
N ASP A 132 1.98 -15.25 1.35
CA ASP A 132 2.13 -16.25 0.28
C ASP A 132 2.55 -15.63 -1.06
N ARG A 133 2.22 -14.35 -1.29
CA ARG A 133 2.69 -13.60 -2.47
C ARG A 133 4.11 -13.05 -2.32
N ILE A 134 4.47 -12.52 -1.14
CA ILE A 134 5.77 -11.89 -0.97
C ILE A 134 6.91 -12.91 -0.94
N ILE A 135 6.68 -14.11 -0.40
CA ILE A 135 7.71 -15.15 -0.30
C ILE A 135 8.31 -15.50 -1.67
N PRO A 136 7.53 -15.89 -2.70
CA PRO A 136 8.10 -16.21 -4.00
C PRO A 136 8.76 -14.99 -4.66
N GLU A 137 8.20 -13.79 -4.51
CA GLU A 137 8.81 -12.56 -5.03
C GLU A 137 10.21 -12.32 -4.43
N LEU A 138 10.36 -12.46 -3.11
CA LEU A 138 11.66 -12.30 -2.44
C LEU A 138 12.65 -13.41 -2.82
N LYS A 139 12.18 -14.66 -2.97
CA LYS A 139 13.02 -15.78 -3.43
C LYS A 139 13.50 -15.56 -4.87
N GLU A 140 12.65 -15.05 -5.75
CA GLU A 140 13.01 -14.73 -7.13
C GLU A 140 14.08 -13.63 -7.20
N VAL A 141 13.98 -12.60 -6.35
CA VAL A 141 15.01 -11.55 -6.25
C VAL A 141 16.36 -12.13 -5.87
N ILE A 142 16.41 -13.02 -4.86
CA ILE A 142 17.66 -13.67 -4.44
C ILE A 142 18.20 -14.59 -5.54
N SER A 143 17.32 -15.34 -6.21
CA SER A 143 17.70 -16.18 -7.34
C SER A 143 18.34 -15.37 -8.46
N LYS A 144 17.73 -14.23 -8.84
CA LYS A 144 18.28 -13.31 -9.84
C LYS A 144 19.63 -12.74 -9.43
N TRP A 145 19.78 -12.34 -8.17
CA TRP A 145 21.06 -11.88 -7.63
C TRP A 145 22.14 -12.97 -7.73
N ASN A 146 21.83 -14.20 -7.31
CA ASN A 146 22.78 -15.31 -7.36
C ASN A 146 23.22 -15.62 -8.80
N THR A 147 22.31 -15.58 -9.78
CA THR A 147 22.65 -15.75 -11.20
C THR A 147 23.52 -14.59 -11.71
N GLN A 148 23.16 -13.34 -11.41
CA GLN A 148 23.96 -12.17 -11.80
C GLN A 148 25.36 -12.23 -11.20
N TYR A 149 25.48 -12.69 -9.96
CA TYR A 149 26.74 -12.87 -9.26
C TYR A 149 27.62 -13.95 -9.92
N GLU A 150 27.05 -15.12 -10.25
CA GLU A 150 27.78 -16.18 -10.96
C GLU A 150 28.29 -15.74 -12.34
N GLU A 151 27.46 -15.01 -13.09
CA GLU A 151 27.85 -14.47 -14.39
C GLU A 151 28.97 -13.42 -14.26
N ALA A 152 28.90 -12.56 -13.23
CA ALA A 152 29.95 -11.61 -12.93
C ALA A 152 31.27 -12.32 -12.54
N GLU A 153 31.21 -13.36 -11.71
CA GLU A 153 32.39 -14.17 -11.35
C GLU A 153 33.02 -14.83 -12.58
N ARG A 154 32.21 -15.43 -13.47
CA ARG A 154 32.71 -16.04 -14.71
C ARG A 154 33.40 -15.02 -15.61
N LYS A 155 32.81 -13.83 -15.78
CA LYS A 155 33.40 -12.73 -16.57
C LYS A 155 34.74 -12.28 -15.97
N ILE A 156 34.84 -12.18 -14.64
CA ILE A 156 36.08 -11.81 -13.95
C ILE A 156 37.14 -12.90 -14.14
N GLU A 157 36.78 -14.18 -13.99
CA GLU A 157 37.69 -15.31 -14.16
C GLU A 157 38.24 -15.40 -15.59
N GLU A 158 37.39 -15.26 -16.60
CA GLU A 158 37.81 -15.21 -18.02
C GLU A 158 38.73 -14.01 -18.33
N GLN A 159 38.49 -12.85 -17.71
CA GLN A 159 39.38 -11.70 -17.85
C GLN A 159 40.74 -11.97 -17.18
N LEU A 160 40.74 -12.63 -16.02
CA LEU A 160 41.95 -12.99 -15.30
C LEU A 160 42.79 -13.99 -16.09
N THR A 161 42.17 -15.04 -16.64
CA THR A 161 42.86 -16.05 -17.45
C THR A 161 43.45 -15.45 -18.71
N LYS A 162 42.68 -14.63 -19.45
CA LYS A 162 43.19 -13.88 -20.62
C LYS A 162 44.36 -12.96 -20.27
N LYS A 163 44.33 -12.32 -19.09
CA LYS A 163 45.43 -11.48 -18.64
C LYS A 163 46.69 -12.29 -18.32
N ILE A 164 46.54 -13.43 -17.65
CA ILE A 164 47.65 -14.35 -17.35
C ILE A 164 48.25 -14.94 -18.64
N GLU A 165 47.42 -15.29 -19.62
CA GLU A 165 47.85 -15.77 -20.95
C GLU A 165 48.61 -14.69 -21.73
N ASN A 166 48.13 -13.44 -21.71
CA ASN A 166 48.83 -12.31 -22.33
C ASN A 166 50.14 -11.93 -21.60
N GLU A 167 50.26 -12.18 -20.29
CA GLU A 167 51.51 -12.01 -19.54
C GLU A 167 52.53 -13.14 -19.81
N THR A 168 52.07 -14.28 -20.33
CA THR A 168 52.92 -15.46 -20.62
C THR A 168 53.22 -15.67 -22.12
N GLY A 169 52.61 -14.90 -23.03
CA GLY A 169 52.82 -14.99 -24.49
C GLY A 169 52.82 -13.63 -25.21
N LYS A 170 53.77 -13.44 -26.13
CA LYS A 170 54.06 -12.22 -26.90
C LYS A 170 52.95 -11.83 -27.90
N ASP A 171 52.62 -10.53 -27.92
CA ASP A 171 51.90 -9.71 -28.91
C ASP A 171 50.81 -10.37 -29.78
N THR A 172 49.55 -9.95 -29.62
CA THR A 172 48.71 -9.61 -30.78
C THR A 172 47.71 -8.50 -30.47
N GLU A 173 47.76 -7.50 -31.33
CA GLU A 173 47.00 -6.27 -31.33
C GLU A 173 45.71 -6.49 -32.15
N ASN A 174 44.55 -6.60 -31.50
CA ASN A 174 43.26 -6.21 -32.10
C ASN A 174 42.16 -6.24 -31.03
N ASP A 175 41.42 -5.16 -30.88
CA ASP A 175 39.95 -5.12 -30.99
C ASP A 175 39.42 -3.82 -30.38
N LYS A 176 39.16 -2.84 -31.25
CA LYS A 176 38.50 -1.57 -30.88
C LYS A 176 37.03 -1.54 -31.32
N ASN A 177 36.47 -2.66 -31.79
CA ASN A 177 35.15 -2.71 -32.41
C ASN A 177 34.09 -3.42 -31.54
N GLU A 178 34.46 -4.25 -30.56
CA GLU A 178 33.53 -4.87 -29.58
C GLU A 178 33.04 -3.89 -28.49
N LYS A 179 33.89 -2.93 -28.10
CA LYS A 179 33.66 -2.05 -26.94
C LYS A 179 32.38 -1.19 -27.00
N LYS A 180 31.85 -0.94 -28.20
CA LYS A 180 30.68 -0.07 -28.42
C LYS A 180 29.35 -0.83 -28.39
N LYS A 181 29.38 -2.17 -28.48
CA LYS A 181 28.20 -3.04 -28.38
C LYS A 181 28.00 -3.49 -26.92
N GLU A 182 29.10 -3.82 -26.23
CA GLU A 182 29.13 -4.13 -24.79
C GLU A 182 28.66 -2.96 -23.92
N GLU A 183 29.10 -1.72 -24.18
CA GLU A 183 28.65 -0.52 -23.43
C GLU A 183 27.13 -0.26 -23.50
N LYS A 184 26.44 -0.83 -24.50
CA LYS A 184 25.00 -0.67 -24.70
C LYS A 184 24.20 -1.78 -24.02
N GLU A 185 24.71 -3.00 -24.01
CA GLU A 185 24.16 -4.14 -23.24
C GLU A 185 24.44 -3.98 -21.73
N GLU A 186 25.64 -3.57 -21.31
CA GLU A 186 25.97 -3.28 -19.90
C GLU A 186 25.09 -2.16 -19.31
N LYS A 187 24.66 -1.18 -20.12
CA LYS A 187 23.76 -0.10 -19.67
C LYS A 187 22.31 -0.52 -19.50
N GLU A 188 21.88 -1.59 -20.17
CA GLU A 188 20.56 -2.20 -19.98
C GLU A 188 20.61 -3.22 -18.83
N GLU A 189 21.66 -4.05 -18.76
CA GLU A 189 21.91 -4.97 -17.64
C GLU A 189 22.05 -4.24 -16.30
N ALA A 190 22.71 -3.07 -16.26
CA ALA A 190 22.89 -2.29 -15.03
C ALA A 190 21.59 -1.68 -14.46
N LYS A 191 20.53 -1.53 -15.27
CA LYS A 191 19.22 -1.03 -14.78
C LYS A 191 18.37 -2.15 -14.18
N ASP A 192 18.53 -3.36 -14.69
CA ASP A 192 17.86 -4.57 -14.21
C ASP A 192 18.71 -5.36 -13.20
N ALA A 193 19.94 -4.91 -12.93
CA ALA A 193 20.78 -5.41 -11.87
C ALA A 193 20.05 -5.30 -10.52
N VAL A 194 19.92 -6.45 -9.86
CA VAL A 194 19.53 -6.51 -8.47
C VAL A 194 20.68 -5.93 -7.67
N ASP A 195 20.39 -5.13 -6.65
CA ASP A 195 21.42 -4.54 -5.80
C ASP A 195 21.74 -5.49 -4.63
N LEU A 196 23.00 -5.54 -4.20
CA LEU A 196 23.43 -6.40 -3.09
C LEU A 196 22.68 -6.05 -1.81
N GLU A 197 22.56 -4.76 -1.50
CA GLU A 197 21.82 -4.27 -0.33
C GLU A 197 20.38 -4.78 -0.35
N TYR A 198 19.75 -4.77 -1.52
CA TYR A 198 18.39 -5.26 -1.68
C TYR A 198 18.29 -6.77 -1.50
N ALA A 199 19.24 -7.55 -2.01
CA ALA A 199 19.30 -9.00 -1.81
C ALA A 199 19.48 -9.37 -0.33
N LEU A 200 20.35 -8.65 0.39
CA LEU A 200 20.55 -8.82 1.84
C LEU A 200 19.28 -8.47 2.64
N ARG A 201 18.59 -7.39 2.27
CA ARG A 201 17.30 -7.04 2.84
C ARG A 201 16.26 -8.14 2.62
N CYS A 202 16.18 -8.70 1.41
CA CYS A 202 15.30 -9.82 1.09
C CYS A 202 15.59 -11.05 1.95
N LYS A 203 16.88 -11.39 2.14
CA LYS A 203 17.32 -12.47 3.04
C LYS A 203 16.89 -12.23 4.47
N ALA A 204 17.10 -11.02 5.01
CA ALA A 204 16.69 -10.67 6.38
C ALA A 204 15.17 -10.82 6.59
N ILE A 205 14.37 -10.43 5.60
CA ILE A 205 12.91 -10.59 5.64
C ILE A 205 12.52 -12.08 5.57
N LEU A 206 13.12 -12.85 4.67
CA LEU A 206 12.81 -14.28 4.51
C LEU A 206 13.19 -15.10 5.74
N SER A 207 14.34 -14.81 6.36
CA SER A 207 14.77 -15.44 7.62
C SER A 207 13.71 -15.24 8.71
N LYS A 208 13.09 -14.06 8.82
CA LYS A 208 11.98 -13.82 9.77
C LYS A 208 10.66 -14.47 9.39
N LEU A 209 10.40 -14.69 8.11
CA LEU A 209 9.14 -15.26 7.64
C LEU A 209 9.14 -16.77 7.74
N ILE A 210 10.18 -17.41 7.19
CA ILE A 210 10.22 -18.86 6.97
C ILE A 210 11.09 -19.54 8.03
N GLU A 211 11.92 -18.80 8.77
CA GLU A 211 12.95 -19.36 9.67
C GLU A 211 13.89 -20.33 8.93
N GLU A 212 13.95 -20.21 7.60
CA GLU A 212 14.88 -20.90 6.71
C GLU A 212 16.03 -19.97 6.34
N ASP A 213 17.25 -20.49 6.39
CA ASP A 213 18.42 -19.78 5.90
C ASP A 213 18.54 -19.95 4.39
N ILE A 214 18.42 -18.83 3.67
CA ILE A 214 18.63 -18.78 2.22
C ILE A 214 19.99 -18.15 1.97
N GLU A 215 20.77 -18.82 1.13
CA GLU A 215 22.11 -18.37 0.74
C GLU A 215 22.02 -17.26 -0.31
N VAL A 216 22.71 -16.17 -0.02
CA VAL A 216 22.95 -15.05 -0.95
C VAL A 216 24.44 -15.12 -1.27
N LYS A 217 24.78 -15.31 -2.54
CA LYS A 217 26.17 -15.37 -2.99
C LYS A 217 26.81 -13.98 -2.89
N GLY A 218 28.09 -13.95 -2.50
CA GLY A 218 28.85 -12.71 -2.34
C GLY A 218 28.61 -11.92 -1.04
N GLN A 219 27.93 -12.52 -0.05
CA GLN A 219 27.79 -11.97 1.31
C GLN A 219 28.94 -12.37 2.22
#